data_AF-A0A523VE77-F1
#
_entry.id   AF-A0A523VE77-F1
#
_cell.length_a   1.000
_cell.length_b   1.000
_cell.length_c   1.000
_cell.angle_alpha   90.00
_cell.angle_beta   90.00
_cell.angle_gamma   90.00
#
_symmetry.space_group_name_H-M   'P 1'
#
loop_
_entity.id
_entity.type
_entity.pdbx_description
1 polymer ?
#
loop_
_entity_poly.entity_id
_entity_poly.type
_entity_poly.pdbx_seq_one_letter_code
_entity_poly.pdbx_strand_id
1 'polypeptide(L)'
;MNKLTKQVFIIFLIAIFFIAALGCLKTDTKKANDLIDKANKAIKKYTAIENEDISPLRGRIDRTEASKEGAKDSLYCTKKILKNIKLQNKVLKKAKTDIKSILALAVSSELKNYTNLTVKALDADLNSLTISKKLYGELKKMYELIAYEKLSQKEYENITSAVSSLSNAAEKAADDQQKLHAKKDAYYKEQQLGK
;
A
#
# COMPACT_ATOMS: atom_id res chain seq x y z
N MET A 1 -23.16 5.17 -7.56
CA MET A 1 -21.96 4.32 -7.33
C MET A 1 -20.74 5.08 -7.84
N ASN A 2 -19.99 5.74 -6.96
CA ASN A 2 -18.83 6.52 -7.39
C ASN A 2 -17.63 5.60 -7.65
N LYS A 3 -16.90 5.88 -8.74
CA LYS A 3 -15.63 5.24 -9.13
C LYS A 3 -14.57 5.20 -8.00
N LEU A 4 -14.76 6.00 -6.95
CA LEU A 4 -13.93 6.12 -5.75
C LEU A 4 -13.63 4.81 -5.00
N THR A 5 -14.55 3.84 -4.95
CA THR A 5 -14.30 2.58 -4.21
C THR A 5 -13.54 1.51 -4.99
N LYS A 6 -13.35 1.68 -6.30
CA LYS A 6 -12.64 0.70 -7.16
C LYS A 6 -11.16 1.02 -7.40
N GLN A 7 -10.64 2.12 -6.87
CA GLN A 7 -9.29 2.56 -7.20
C GLN A 7 -8.20 1.88 -6.36
N VAL A 8 -7.63 0.83 -6.97
CA VAL A 8 -6.19 0.69 -7.26
C VAL A 8 -5.25 0.67 -6.04
N PHE A 9 -5.03 -0.53 -5.49
CA PHE A 9 -3.72 -0.90 -4.93
C PHE A 9 -3.07 -1.91 -5.88
N ILE A 10 -2.53 -1.43 -7.00
CA ILE A 10 -1.74 -2.25 -7.91
C ILE A 10 -0.31 -2.28 -7.35
N ILE A 11 0.03 -3.34 -6.60
CA ILE A 11 1.43 -3.63 -6.28
C ILE A 11 1.91 -4.80 -7.15
N PHE A 12 2.85 -4.50 -8.06
CA PHE A 12 3.55 -5.51 -8.83
C PHE A 12 4.78 -6.02 -8.06
N LEU A 13 4.93 -7.34 -8.01
CA LEU A 13 6.09 -8.02 -7.40
C LEU A 13 7.41 -7.55 -8.03
N ILE A 14 8.49 -7.56 -7.24
CA ILE A 14 9.83 -7.20 -7.69
C ILE A 14 10.35 -8.36 -8.56
N ALA A 15 10.71 -8.07 -9.80
CA ALA A 15 11.14 -9.11 -10.73
C ALA A 15 12.60 -9.55 -10.44
N ILE A 16 12.87 -10.86 -10.60
CA ILE A 16 14.15 -11.52 -10.26
C ILE A 16 14.75 -12.10 -11.54
N PHE A 17 16.06 -11.91 -11.77
CA PHE A 17 17.05 -12.90 -12.26
C PHE A 17 18.41 -12.19 -12.44
N PHE A 18 19.48 -12.66 -11.80
CA PHE A 18 20.85 -12.21 -12.05
C PHE A 18 21.77 -13.43 -12.10
N ILE A 19 22.35 -13.72 -13.27
CA ILE A 19 23.39 -14.75 -13.44
C ILE A 19 24.75 -14.09 -13.17
N ALA A 20 25.42 -14.51 -12.09
CA ALA A 20 26.64 -13.88 -11.59
C ALA A 20 27.93 -14.47 -12.21
N ALA A 21 28.84 -13.61 -12.67
CA ALA A 21 30.23 -13.97 -12.99
C ALA A 21 31.24 -13.30 -12.02
N LEU A 22 32.22 -14.11 -11.57
CA LEU A 22 33.47 -13.84 -10.82
C LEU A 22 33.40 -13.50 -9.30
N GLY A 23 33.80 -14.50 -8.50
CA GLY A 23 34.52 -14.38 -7.21
C GLY A 23 33.85 -13.63 -6.05
N CYS A 24 34.12 -12.33 -5.93
CA CYS A 24 33.59 -11.48 -4.86
C CYS A 24 32.20 -10.90 -5.18
N LEU A 25 31.89 -10.67 -6.45
CA LEU A 25 30.58 -10.19 -6.89
C LEU A 25 29.49 -11.23 -6.59
N LYS A 26 29.83 -12.54 -6.64
CA LYS A 26 28.88 -13.63 -6.36
C LYS A 26 28.25 -13.55 -4.97
N THR A 27 29.00 -13.16 -3.95
CA THR A 27 28.49 -13.12 -2.57
C THR A 27 27.48 -11.98 -2.38
N ASP A 28 27.78 -10.80 -2.89
CA ASP A 28 26.90 -9.64 -2.78
C ASP A 28 25.71 -9.73 -3.73
N THR A 29 25.87 -10.31 -4.93
CA THR A 29 24.74 -10.66 -5.80
C THR A 29 23.80 -11.66 -5.12
N LYS A 30 24.33 -12.69 -4.45
CA LYS A 30 23.49 -13.63 -3.68
C LYS A 30 22.74 -12.92 -2.56
N LYS A 31 23.40 -12.07 -1.77
CA LYS A 31 22.74 -11.28 -0.73
C LYS A 31 21.65 -10.37 -1.30
N ALA A 32 21.90 -9.74 -2.45
CA ALA A 32 20.91 -8.90 -3.13
C ALA A 32 19.67 -9.72 -3.51
N ASN A 33 19.85 -10.90 -4.08
CA ASN A 33 18.75 -11.82 -4.39
C ASN A 33 17.99 -12.25 -3.13
N ASP A 34 18.69 -12.59 -2.03
CA ASP A 34 18.05 -12.95 -0.76
C ASP A 34 17.21 -11.79 -0.18
N LEU A 35 17.67 -10.55 -0.33
CA LEU A 35 16.93 -9.35 0.07
C LEU A 35 15.70 -9.11 -0.81
N ILE A 36 15.83 -9.30 -2.13
CA ILE A 36 14.70 -9.23 -3.08
C ILE A 36 13.66 -10.29 -2.74
N ASP A 37 14.08 -11.52 -2.45
CA ASP A 37 13.17 -12.62 -2.06
C ASP A 37 12.43 -12.32 -0.76
N LYS A 38 13.10 -11.77 0.25
CA LYS A 38 12.48 -11.32 1.51
C LYS A 38 11.45 -10.22 1.25
N ALA A 39 11.81 -9.22 0.45
CA ALA A 39 10.92 -8.13 0.07
C ALA A 39 9.70 -8.65 -0.71
N ASN A 40 9.88 -9.58 -1.64
CA ASN A 40 8.79 -10.20 -2.40
C ASN A 40 7.84 -11.00 -1.51
N LYS A 41 8.35 -11.76 -0.53
CA LYS A 41 7.51 -12.44 0.47
C LYS A 41 6.69 -11.43 1.28
N ALA A 42 7.29 -10.30 1.65
CA ALA A 42 6.58 -9.22 2.33
C ALA A 42 5.51 -8.59 1.43
N ILE A 43 5.82 -8.29 0.16
CA ILE A 43 4.84 -7.75 -0.80
C ILE A 43 3.67 -8.72 -1.01
N LYS A 44 3.92 -10.02 -1.16
CA LYS A 44 2.86 -11.05 -1.23
C LYS A 44 1.96 -11.00 -0.01
N LYS A 45 2.54 -10.91 1.20
CA LYS A 45 1.77 -10.77 2.44
C LYS A 45 0.96 -9.48 2.48
N TYR A 46 1.52 -8.36 2.01
CA TYR A 46 0.80 -7.11 1.89
C TYR A 46 -0.45 -7.27 0.99
N THR A 47 -0.28 -7.90 -0.18
CA THR A 47 -1.35 -8.14 -1.15
C THR A 47 -2.42 -9.09 -0.60
N ALA A 48 -2.01 -10.13 0.13
CA ALA A 48 -2.94 -11.02 0.81
C ALA A 48 -3.79 -10.27 1.83
N ILE A 49 -3.19 -9.44 2.70
CA ILE A 49 -3.93 -8.62 3.67
C ILE A 49 -4.93 -7.70 2.96
N GLU A 50 -4.55 -7.10 1.83
CA GLU A 50 -5.45 -6.26 1.05
C GLU A 50 -6.67 -7.05 0.54
N ASN A 51 -6.43 -8.16 -0.14
CA ASN A 51 -7.45 -8.92 -0.86
C ASN A 51 -8.34 -9.76 0.07
N GLU A 52 -7.74 -10.35 1.11
CA GLU A 52 -8.41 -11.32 1.98
C GLU A 52 -9.00 -10.64 3.22
N ASP A 53 -8.31 -9.63 3.78
CA ASP A 53 -8.71 -9.05 5.06
C ASP A 53 -9.33 -7.64 4.96
N ILE A 54 -9.03 -6.86 3.92
CA ILE A 54 -9.51 -5.47 3.80
C ILE A 54 -10.62 -5.34 2.76
N SER A 55 -10.41 -5.83 1.53
CA SER A 55 -11.35 -5.70 0.42
C SER A 55 -12.76 -6.24 0.76
N PRO A 56 -12.91 -7.42 1.41
CA PRO A 56 -14.23 -7.92 1.79
C PRO A 56 -14.95 -7.02 2.80
N LEU A 57 -14.20 -6.37 3.70
CA LEU A 57 -14.75 -5.42 4.67
C LEU A 57 -15.21 -4.13 4.00
N ARG A 58 -14.51 -3.64 2.96
CA ARG A 58 -14.99 -2.51 2.15
C ARG A 58 -16.30 -2.85 1.46
N GLY A 59 -16.37 -4.01 0.83
CA GLY A 59 -17.60 -4.48 0.18
C GLY A 59 -18.76 -4.70 1.15
N ARG A 60 -18.49 -4.92 2.45
CA ARG A 60 -19.52 -4.96 3.50
C ARG A 60 -20.02 -3.57 3.86
N ILE A 61 -19.12 -2.61 4.05
CA ILE A 61 -19.47 -1.19 4.29
C ILE A 61 -20.33 -0.64 3.14
N ASP A 62 -19.97 -0.94 1.89
CA ASP A 62 -20.71 -0.46 0.71
C ASP A 62 -22.15 -1.01 0.60
N ARG A 63 -22.43 -2.13 1.28
CA ARG A 63 -23.74 -2.82 1.26
C ARG A 63 -24.53 -2.64 2.54
N THR A 64 -23.95 -2.05 3.58
CA THR A 64 -24.68 -1.77 4.81
C THR A 64 -25.72 -0.68 4.58
N GLU A 65 -26.91 -0.92 5.14
CA GLU A 65 -28.00 0.06 5.15
C GLU A 65 -27.64 1.32 5.93
N ALA A 66 -28.30 2.44 5.57
CA ALA A 66 -28.16 3.73 6.25
C ALA A 66 -29.01 3.77 7.53
N SER A 67 -28.72 2.87 8.47
CA SER A 67 -29.40 2.75 9.77
C SER A 67 -28.38 2.82 10.92
N LYS A 68 -28.86 2.86 12.18
CA LYS A 68 -27.97 2.76 13.35
C LYS A 68 -27.26 1.41 13.40
N GLU A 69 -27.97 0.33 13.11
CA GLU A 69 -27.46 -1.04 13.05
C GLU A 69 -26.43 -1.17 11.92
N GLY A 70 -26.72 -0.62 10.75
CA GLY A 70 -25.77 -0.53 9.64
C GLY A 70 -24.52 0.29 9.98
N ALA A 71 -24.66 1.38 10.73
CA ALA A 71 -23.52 2.15 11.23
C ALA A 71 -22.67 1.38 12.25
N LYS A 72 -23.28 0.59 13.14
CA LYS A 72 -22.54 -0.31 14.05
C LYS A 72 -21.73 -1.34 13.28
N ASP A 73 -22.31 -1.91 12.22
CA ASP A 73 -21.62 -2.88 11.37
C ASP A 73 -20.46 -2.24 10.58
N SER A 74 -20.71 -1.08 9.99
CA SER A 74 -19.67 -0.28 9.34
C SER A 74 -18.55 0.13 10.32
N LEU A 75 -18.90 0.46 11.56
CA LEU A 75 -17.92 0.75 12.60
C LEU A 75 -17.04 -0.47 12.93
N TYR A 76 -17.64 -1.65 13.04
CA TYR A 76 -16.88 -2.89 13.22
C TYR A 76 -15.91 -3.12 12.06
N CYS A 77 -16.38 -2.97 10.82
CA CYS A 77 -15.58 -3.13 9.62
C CYS A 77 -14.41 -2.13 9.57
N THR A 78 -14.67 -0.83 9.79
CA THR A 78 -13.64 0.21 9.78
C THR A 78 -12.58 -0.02 10.86
N LYS A 79 -12.95 -0.47 12.07
CA LYS A 79 -12.00 -0.86 13.13
C LYS A 79 -11.07 -2.00 12.68
N LYS A 80 -11.60 -3.01 11.99
CA LYS A 80 -10.81 -4.12 11.45
C LYS A 80 -9.90 -3.66 10.30
N ILE A 81 -10.39 -2.84 9.38
CA ILE A 81 -9.60 -2.25 8.30
C ILE A 81 -8.41 -1.46 8.88
N LEU A 82 -8.63 -0.60 9.87
CA LEU A 82 -7.55 0.17 10.52
C LEU A 82 -6.47 -0.73 11.14
N LYS A 83 -6.87 -1.85 11.74
CA LYS A 83 -5.92 -2.86 12.27
C LYS A 83 -5.10 -3.48 11.14
N ASN A 84 -5.73 -3.82 10.01
CA ASN A 84 -5.06 -4.45 8.88
C ASN A 84 -4.15 -3.48 8.11
N ILE A 85 -4.54 -2.21 7.97
CA ILE A 85 -3.66 -1.13 7.43
C ILE A 85 -2.39 -0.98 8.28
N LYS A 86 -2.48 -1.13 9.61
CA LYS A 86 -1.31 -1.12 10.49
C LYS A 86 -0.38 -2.31 10.22
N LEU A 87 -0.93 -3.48 9.87
CA LEU A 87 -0.15 -4.65 9.49
C LEU A 87 0.52 -4.47 8.12
N GLN A 88 -0.23 -4.02 7.10
CA GLN A 88 0.31 -3.67 5.78
C GLN A 88 1.48 -2.69 5.88
N ASN A 89 1.33 -1.62 6.67
CA ASN A 89 2.40 -0.64 6.91
C ASN A 89 3.67 -1.28 7.46
N LYS A 90 3.56 -2.18 8.45
CA LYS A 90 4.73 -2.86 9.02
C LYS A 90 5.44 -3.72 7.98
N VAL A 91 4.66 -4.46 7.19
CA VAL A 91 5.17 -5.37 6.16
C VAL A 91 5.87 -4.60 5.03
N LEU A 92 5.25 -3.54 4.50
CA LEU A 92 5.87 -2.71 3.45
C LEU A 92 7.10 -1.94 3.95
N LYS A 93 7.10 -1.44 5.19
CA LYS A 93 8.30 -0.80 5.76
C LYS A 93 9.47 -1.78 5.81
N LYS A 94 9.22 -3.04 6.18
CA LYS A 94 10.25 -4.09 6.17
C LYS A 94 10.74 -4.37 4.75
N ALA A 95 9.85 -4.55 3.78
CA ALA A 95 10.21 -4.73 2.37
C ALA A 95 11.08 -3.58 1.85
N LYS A 96 10.70 -2.32 2.15
CA LYS A 96 11.47 -1.13 1.79
C LYS A 96 12.87 -1.16 2.41
N THR A 97 12.99 -1.50 3.69
CA THR A 97 14.30 -1.62 4.36
C THR A 97 15.16 -2.69 3.69
N ASP A 98 14.61 -3.88 3.45
CA ASP A 98 15.34 -4.98 2.81
C ASP A 98 15.84 -4.57 1.41
N ILE A 99 15.00 -3.93 0.59
CA ILE A 99 15.40 -3.42 -0.73
C ILE A 99 16.45 -2.31 -0.60
N LYS A 100 16.28 -1.34 0.30
CA LYS A 100 17.23 -0.24 0.48
C LYS A 100 18.62 -0.75 0.85
N SER A 101 18.72 -1.86 1.59
CA SER A 101 20.01 -2.48 1.95
C SER A 101 20.83 -2.94 0.73
N ILE A 102 20.21 -3.17 -0.43
CA ILE A 102 20.92 -3.55 -1.66
C ILE A 102 21.85 -2.42 -2.14
N LEU A 103 21.53 -1.15 -1.85
CA LEU A 103 22.34 0.00 -2.28
C LEU A 103 23.76 0.00 -1.69
N ALA A 104 23.94 -0.64 -0.53
CA ALA A 104 25.23 -0.77 0.14
C ALA A 104 26.08 -1.94 -0.39
N LEU A 105 25.52 -2.80 -1.23
CA LEU A 105 26.21 -3.97 -1.79
C LEU A 105 27.03 -3.58 -3.02
N ALA A 106 28.08 -4.35 -3.29
CA ALA A 106 28.87 -4.26 -4.52
C ALA A 106 28.10 -4.92 -5.70
N VAL A 107 27.06 -4.23 -6.17
CA VAL A 107 26.22 -4.65 -7.32
C VAL A 107 26.29 -3.62 -8.44
N SER A 108 25.80 -4.00 -9.64
CA SER A 108 25.84 -3.14 -10.82
C SER A 108 25.09 -1.82 -10.64
N SER A 109 25.47 -0.80 -11.41
CA SER A 109 24.82 0.51 -11.45
C SER A 109 23.33 0.40 -11.77
N GLU A 110 22.98 -0.50 -12.67
CA GLU A 110 21.62 -0.75 -13.13
C GLU A 110 20.78 -1.33 -11.99
N LEU A 111 21.33 -2.29 -11.23
CA LEU A 111 20.64 -2.83 -10.06
C LEU A 111 20.47 -1.76 -8.97
N LYS A 112 21.47 -0.89 -8.74
CA LYS A 112 21.33 0.23 -7.79
C LYS A 112 20.23 1.21 -8.23
N ASN A 113 20.15 1.51 -9.52
CA ASN A 113 19.10 2.38 -10.06
C ASN A 113 17.71 1.73 -9.95
N TYR A 114 17.57 0.45 -10.29
CA TYR A 114 16.33 -0.29 -10.12
C TYR A 114 15.91 -0.37 -8.64
N THR A 115 16.88 -0.57 -7.75
CA THR A 115 16.67 -0.56 -6.29
C THR A 115 16.12 0.80 -5.84
N ASN A 116 16.73 1.90 -6.28
CA ASN A 116 16.25 3.25 -5.97
C ASN A 116 14.83 3.52 -6.48
N LEU A 117 14.50 3.07 -7.70
CA LEU A 117 13.15 3.18 -8.25
C LEU A 117 12.14 2.35 -7.45
N THR A 118 12.54 1.13 -7.03
CA THR A 118 11.72 0.26 -6.19
C THR A 118 11.46 0.88 -4.82
N VAL A 119 12.48 1.49 -4.19
CA VAL A 119 12.31 2.23 -2.92
C VAL A 119 11.31 3.38 -3.08
N LYS A 120 11.37 4.13 -4.18
CA LYS A 120 10.41 5.22 -4.47
C LYS A 120 8.97 4.71 -4.64
N ALA A 121 8.79 3.59 -5.35
CA ALA A 121 7.47 2.97 -5.51
C ALA A 121 6.91 2.52 -4.16
N LEU A 122 7.72 1.86 -3.31
CA LEU A 122 7.32 1.46 -1.97
C LEU A 122 7.03 2.65 -1.04
N ASP A 123 7.70 3.79 -1.24
CA ASP A 123 7.38 5.03 -0.53
C ASP A 123 6.01 5.59 -0.90
N ALA A 124 5.64 5.54 -2.19
CA ALA A 124 4.30 5.91 -2.62
C ALA A 124 3.23 4.99 -2.02
N ASP A 125 3.51 3.67 -1.96
CA ASP A 125 2.60 2.71 -1.32
C ASP A 125 2.40 2.99 0.18
N LEU A 126 3.47 3.34 0.90
CA LEU A 126 3.40 3.73 2.31
C LEU A 126 2.66 5.06 2.53
N ASN A 127 2.81 6.02 1.62
CA ASN A 127 2.06 7.28 1.66
C ASN A 127 0.57 7.02 1.45
N SER A 128 0.21 6.19 0.47
CA SER A 128 -1.16 5.77 0.20
C SER A 128 -1.81 5.11 1.44
N LEU A 129 -1.12 4.16 2.09
CA LEU A 129 -1.60 3.58 3.35
C LEU A 129 -1.77 4.59 4.49
N THR A 130 -0.94 5.63 4.53
CA THR A 130 -1.06 6.71 5.52
C THR A 130 -2.33 7.52 5.29
N ILE A 131 -2.65 7.82 4.02
CA ILE A 131 -3.89 8.50 3.63
C ILE A 131 -5.10 7.60 3.93
N SER A 132 -5.07 6.32 3.54
CA SER A 132 -6.14 5.36 3.85
C SER A 132 -6.39 5.27 5.35
N LYS A 133 -5.33 5.23 6.17
CA LYS A 133 -5.47 5.21 7.64
C LYS A 133 -6.21 6.45 8.15
N LYS A 134 -5.92 7.64 7.63
CA LYS A 134 -6.62 8.87 8.00
C LYS A 134 -8.08 8.83 7.55
N LEU A 135 -8.34 8.42 6.31
CA LEU A 135 -9.68 8.29 5.75
C LEU A 135 -10.57 7.36 6.58
N TYR A 136 -10.10 6.14 6.85
CA TYR A 136 -10.83 5.19 7.70
C TYR A 136 -10.93 5.65 9.16
N GLY A 137 -10.01 6.51 9.62
CA GLY A 137 -10.11 7.18 10.92
C GLY A 137 -11.30 8.13 10.98
N GLU A 138 -11.51 8.95 9.94
CA GLU A 138 -12.67 9.85 9.86
C GLU A 138 -13.98 9.08 9.65
N LEU A 139 -13.99 8.05 8.80
CA LEU A 139 -15.16 7.17 8.63
C LEU A 139 -15.55 6.48 9.95
N LYS A 140 -14.56 6.01 10.72
CA LYS A 140 -14.81 5.42 12.05
C LYS A 140 -15.52 6.41 12.98
N LYS A 141 -15.08 7.68 13.03
CA LYS A 141 -15.74 8.72 13.81
C LYS A 141 -17.18 8.95 13.35
N MET A 142 -17.39 9.03 12.04
CA MET A 142 -18.73 9.18 11.45
C MET A 142 -19.68 8.06 11.90
N TYR A 143 -19.24 6.80 11.77
CA TYR A 143 -20.05 5.65 12.14
C TYR A 143 -20.25 5.52 13.66
N GLU A 144 -19.27 5.92 14.49
CA GLU A 144 -19.42 6.02 15.94
C GLU A 144 -20.54 6.98 16.32
N LEU A 145 -20.56 8.17 15.72
CA LEU A 145 -21.56 9.19 15.99
C LEU A 145 -22.96 8.75 15.53
N ILE A 146 -23.10 8.18 14.33
CA ILE A 146 -24.40 7.67 13.84
C ILE A 146 -24.91 6.52 14.72
N ALA A 147 -24.03 5.63 15.17
CA ALA A 147 -24.40 4.43 15.93
C ALA A 147 -24.79 4.73 17.38
N TYR A 148 -24.15 5.71 18.04
CA TYR A 148 -24.21 5.87 19.49
C TYR A 148 -24.54 7.27 19.99
N GLU A 149 -24.39 8.31 19.18
CA GLU A 149 -24.54 9.70 19.61
C GLU A 149 -25.58 10.46 18.78
N LYS A 150 -25.88 11.71 19.17
CA LYS A 150 -26.62 12.65 18.33
C LYS A 150 -25.59 13.49 17.57
N LEU A 151 -25.40 13.17 16.30
CA LEU A 151 -24.51 13.90 15.41
C LEU A 151 -25.04 15.33 15.20
N SER A 152 -24.26 16.35 15.59
CA SER A 152 -24.61 17.73 15.23
C SER A 152 -24.32 17.99 13.74
N GLN A 153 -25.04 18.96 13.16
CA GLN A 153 -24.81 19.37 11.76
C GLN A 153 -23.35 19.80 11.53
N LYS A 154 -22.76 20.55 12.47
CA LYS A 154 -21.37 21.01 12.39
C LYS A 154 -20.36 19.85 12.38
N GLU A 155 -20.57 18.83 13.20
CA GLU A 155 -19.70 17.65 13.22
C GLU A 155 -19.81 16.84 11.92
N TYR A 156 -21.03 16.67 11.41
CA TYR A 156 -21.27 16.02 10.13
C TYR A 156 -20.55 16.74 8.97
N GLU A 157 -20.67 18.07 8.91
CA GLU A 157 -20.02 18.89 7.88
C GLU A 157 -18.49 18.80 7.96
N ASN A 158 -17.92 18.88 9.18
CA ASN A 158 -16.48 18.76 9.39
C ASN A 158 -15.94 17.39 8.93
N ILE A 159 -16.61 16.31 9.33
CA ILE A 159 -16.19 14.95 8.96
C ILE A 159 -16.34 14.74 7.46
N THR A 160 -17.45 15.18 6.86
CA THR A 160 -17.70 15.03 5.41
C THR A 160 -16.68 15.81 4.59
N SER A 161 -16.31 17.01 5.02
CA SER A 161 -15.24 17.81 4.40
C SER A 161 -13.88 17.11 4.48
N ALA A 162 -13.53 16.57 5.66
CA ALA A 162 -12.29 15.82 5.86
C ALA A 162 -12.26 14.54 5.00
N VAL A 163 -13.35 13.78 4.95
CA VAL A 163 -13.50 12.58 4.11
C VAL A 163 -13.34 12.93 2.63
N SER A 164 -13.94 14.03 2.17
CA SER A 164 -13.82 14.49 0.78
C SER A 164 -12.38 14.86 0.42
N SER A 165 -11.70 15.64 1.28
CA SER A 165 -10.29 16.00 1.09
C SER A 165 -9.36 14.78 1.06
N LEU A 166 -9.57 13.83 1.98
CA LEU A 166 -8.79 12.60 2.06
C LEU A 166 -9.06 11.66 0.89
N SER A 167 -10.29 11.66 0.36
CA SER A 167 -10.65 10.91 -0.84
C SER A 167 -9.88 11.44 -2.05
N ASN A 168 -9.89 12.76 -2.28
CA ASN A 168 -9.10 13.39 -3.35
C ASN A 168 -7.59 13.11 -3.20
N ALA A 169 -7.08 13.14 -1.97
CA ALA A 169 -5.68 12.79 -1.69
C ALA A 169 -5.38 11.32 -2.00
N ALA A 170 -6.33 10.42 -1.76
CA ALA A 170 -6.19 9.00 -2.06
C ALA A 170 -6.17 8.75 -3.58
N GLU A 171 -7.01 9.42 -4.36
CA GLU A 171 -6.99 9.35 -5.83
C GLU A 171 -5.63 9.79 -6.38
N LYS A 172 -5.11 10.94 -5.92
CA LYS A 172 -3.79 11.43 -6.32
C LYS A 172 -2.68 10.44 -5.93
N ALA A 173 -2.75 9.86 -4.73
CA ALA A 173 -1.76 8.88 -4.29
C ALA A 173 -1.79 7.61 -5.17
N ALA A 174 -2.96 7.17 -5.61
CA ALA A 174 -3.11 6.04 -6.52
C ALA A 174 -2.44 6.32 -7.88
N ASP A 175 -2.63 7.53 -8.43
CA ASP A 175 -1.96 7.95 -9.67
C ASP A 175 -0.43 7.98 -9.52
N ASP A 176 0.06 8.49 -8.39
CA ASP A 176 1.51 8.55 -8.10
C ASP A 176 2.10 7.14 -7.94
N GLN A 177 1.39 6.22 -7.26
CA GLN A 177 1.76 4.81 -7.17
C GLN A 177 1.87 4.18 -8.56
N GLN A 178 0.84 4.33 -9.39
CA GLN A 178 0.81 3.75 -10.74
C GLN A 178 1.99 4.26 -11.58
N LYS A 179 2.25 5.57 -11.58
CA LYS A 179 3.37 6.18 -12.33
C LYS A 179 4.72 5.65 -11.87
N LEU A 180 4.94 5.52 -10.56
CA LEU A 180 6.21 5.06 -10.01
C LEU A 180 6.46 3.57 -10.25
N HIS A 181 5.43 2.72 -10.10
CA HIS A 181 5.52 1.30 -10.43
C HIS A 181 5.75 1.11 -11.94
N ALA A 182 5.02 1.83 -12.80
CA ALA A 182 5.23 1.76 -14.25
C ALA A 182 6.65 2.18 -14.66
N LYS A 183 7.19 3.24 -14.05
CA LYS A 183 8.58 3.68 -14.30
C LYS A 183 9.60 2.63 -13.86
N LYS A 184 9.41 2.05 -12.68
CA LYS A 184 10.25 0.96 -12.14
C LYS A 184 10.23 -0.26 -13.07
N ASP A 185 9.04 -0.66 -13.54
CA ASP A 185 8.87 -1.83 -14.42
C ASP A 185 9.40 -1.59 -15.83
N ALA A 186 9.23 -0.38 -16.38
CA ALA A 186 9.82 0.01 -17.65
C ALA A 186 11.34 -0.07 -17.61
N TYR A 187 11.96 0.47 -16.55
CA TYR A 187 13.41 0.42 -16.37
C TYR A 187 13.94 -1.02 -16.28
N TYR A 188 13.26 -1.90 -15.53
CA TYR A 188 13.61 -3.31 -15.45
C TYR A 188 13.68 -3.97 -16.83
N LYS A 189 12.65 -3.72 -17.66
CA LYS A 189 12.56 -4.27 -19.02
C LYS A 189 13.62 -3.70 -19.95
N GLU A 190 13.82 -2.39 -19.93
CA GLU A 190 14.79 -1.68 -20.78
C GLU A 190 16.22 -2.16 -20.52
N GLN A 191 16.58 -2.32 -19.24
CA GLN A 191 17.91 -2.74 -18.82
C GLN A 191 18.09 -4.27 -18.85
N GLN A 192 17.05 -5.02 -19.25
CA GLN A 192 17.06 -6.50 -19.27
C GLN A 192 17.53 -7.12 -17.95
N LEU A 193 17.30 -6.44 -16.83
CA LEU A 193 17.54 -7.00 -15.51
C LEU A 193 16.66 -8.24 -15.44
N GLY A 194 17.21 -9.42 -15.17
CA GLY A 194 16.44 -10.66 -15.29
C GLY A 194 16.85 -11.63 -16.40
N LYS A 195 17.74 -11.23 -17.30
CA LYS A 195 18.30 -12.08 -18.36
C LYS A 195 19.80 -12.29 -18.15
#